data_AF-A0A352KI07-F1
#
_entry.id   AF-A0A352KI07-F1
#
_cell.length_a   1.000
_cell.length_b   1.000
_cell.length_c   1.000
_cell.angle_alpha   90.00
_cell.angle_beta   90.00
_cell.angle_gamma   90.00
#
_symmetry.space_group_name_H-M   'P 1'
#
loop_
_entity.id
_entity.type
_entity.pdbx_description
1 polymer ?
#
loop_
_entity_poly.entity_id
_entity_poly.type
_entity_poly.pdbx_seq_one_letter_code
_entity_poly.pdbx_strand_id
1 'polypeptide(L)'
;MLILRLSVLLSPRMWEKLAKTLGFILYVLARRRRRIIQTNIEQCFSELPKSAQQKLIKKNFTFFAYAVLDLGRAWWCTDAQLMDDLEIDGLHHVTRAIEADRPIILLGGHYMNLEIAGRLIARYLKISTVYRPQQNEVV
;
A
#
# COMPACT_ATOMS: atom_id res chain seq x y z
N MET A 1 -11.02 -4.67 13.91
CA MET A 1 -10.07 -5.71 13.48
C MET A 1 -10.73 -7.00 12.96
N LEU A 2 -11.86 -7.47 13.51
CA LEU A 2 -12.52 -8.72 13.06
C LEU A 2 -12.83 -8.75 11.54
N ILE A 3 -13.36 -7.67 10.98
CA ILE A 3 -13.67 -7.57 9.54
C ILE A 3 -12.41 -7.75 8.67
N LEU A 4 -11.30 -7.10 9.04
CA LEU A 4 -10.04 -7.23 8.32
C LEU A 4 -9.47 -8.64 8.43
N ARG A 5 -9.57 -9.26 9.61
CA ARG A 5 -9.15 -10.65 9.83
C ARG A 5 -9.95 -11.63 8.98
N LEU A 6 -11.28 -11.47 8.92
CA LEU A 6 -12.13 -12.32 8.09
C LEU A 6 -11.86 -12.14 6.59
N SER A 7 -11.43 -10.95 6.17
CA SER A 7 -11.11 -10.68 4.76
C SER A 7 -9.96 -11.54 4.22
N VAL A 8 -9.10 -12.05 5.11
CA VAL A 8 -7.97 -12.94 4.76
C VAL A 8 -8.44 -14.32 4.29
N LEU A 9 -9.66 -14.73 4.67
CA LEU A 9 -10.22 -16.03 4.28
C LEU A 9 -10.82 -16.03 2.86
N LEU A 10 -10.88 -14.86 2.21
CA LEU A 10 -11.49 -14.71 0.89
C LEU A 10 -10.54 -15.19 -0.21
N SER A 11 -11.09 -15.85 -1.23
CA SER A 11 -10.32 -16.15 -2.44
C SER A 11 -9.84 -14.86 -3.13
N PRO A 12 -8.74 -14.88 -3.90
CA PRO A 12 -8.21 -13.69 -4.57
C PRO A 12 -9.26 -12.94 -5.41
N ARG A 13 -10.15 -13.67 -6.11
CA ARG A 13 -11.23 -13.08 -6.92
C ARG A 13 -12.29 -12.37 -6.06
N MET A 14 -12.63 -12.93 -4.90
CA MET A 14 -13.58 -12.30 -3.98
C MET A 14 -12.97 -11.07 -3.34
N TRP A 15 -11.68 -11.15 -3.01
CA TRP A 15 -10.92 -10.04 -2.46
C TRP A 15 -10.82 -8.86 -3.45
N GLU A 16 -10.52 -9.16 -4.72
CA GLU A 16 -10.52 -8.17 -5.82
C GLU A 16 -11.88 -7.48 -5.98
N LYS A 17 -12.96 -8.26 -5.98
CA LYS A 17 -14.33 -7.73 -6.05
C LYS A 17 -14.67 -6.87 -4.84
N LEU A 18 -14.29 -7.30 -3.64
CA LEU A 18 -14.51 -6.57 -2.41
C LEU A 18 -13.80 -5.21 -2.45
N ALA A 19 -12.52 -5.18 -2.82
CA ALA A 19 -11.76 -3.95 -2.93
C ALA A 19 -12.34 -2.99 -3.99
N LYS A 20 -12.74 -3.49 -5.16
CA LYS A 20 -13.40 -2.68 -6.19
C LYS A 20 -14.72 -2.10 -5.70
N THR A 21 -15.51 -2.90 -4.98
CA THR A 21 -16.80 -2.48 -4.43
C THR A 21 -16.62 -1.41 -3.34
N LEU A 22 -15.72 -1.65 -2.39
CA LEU A 22 -15.37 -0.71 -1.34
C LEU A 22 -14.79 0.58 -1.92
N GLY A 23 -13.88 0.47 -2.89
CA GLY A 23 -13.31 1.62 -3.59
C GLY A 23 -14.38 2.46 -4.29
N PHE A 24 -15.35 1.83 -4.94
CA PHE A 24 -16.48 2.52 -5.54
C PHE A 24 -17.35 3.23 -4.49
N ILE A 25 -17.70 2.54 -3.39
CA ILE A 25 -18.48 3.12 -2.29
C ILE A 25 -17.75 4.35 -1.72
N LEU A 26 -16.45 4.23 -1.44
CA LEU A 26 -15.63 5.33 -0.93
C LEU A 26 -15.54 6.49 -1.93
N TYR A 27 -15.41 6.20 -3.22
CA TYR A 27 -15.42 7.23 -4.27
C TYR A 27 -16.74 8.03 -4.28
N VAL A 28 -17.87 7.39 -4.01
CA VAL A 28 -19.19 8.03 -3.96
C VAL A 28 -19.36 8.83 -2.66
N LEU A 29 -19.02 8.24 -1.52
CA LEU A 29 -19.32 8.80 -0.19
C LEU A 29 -18.26 9.80 0.31
N ALA A 30 -16.96 9.55 0.06
CA ALA A 30 -15.87 10.35 0.61
C ALA A 30 -15.57 11.61 -0.23
N ARG A 31 -16.58 12.47 -0.42
CA ARG A 31 -16.53 13.64 -1.32
C ARG A 31 -15.34 14.56 -1.06
N ARG A 32 -15.00 14.83 0.21
CA ARG A 32 -13.84 15.66 0.58
C ARG A 32 -12.53 15.04 0.11
N ARG A 33 -12.35 13.74 0.33
CA ARG A 33 -11.15 13.00 -0.11
C ARG A 33 -11.07 12.96 -1.64
N ARG A 34 -12.21 12.76 -2.31
CA ARG A 34 -12.27 12.78 -3.78
C ARG A 34 -11.82 14.12 -4.35
N ARG A 35 -12.23 15.24 -3.76
CA ARG A 35 -11.81 16.57 -4.19
C ARG A 35 -10.29 16.76 -4.08
N ILE A 36 -9.68 16.32 -2.97
CA ILE A 36 -8.23 16.41 -2.78
C ILE A 36 -7.49 15.57 -3.83
N ILE A 37 -7.91 14.31 -4.03
CA ILE A 37 -7.32 13.42 -5.03
C ILE A 37 -7.46 14.01 -6.44
N GLN A 38 -8.62 14.60 -6.76
CA GLN A 38 -8.85 15.26 -8.03
C GLN A 38 -7.91 16.45 -8.24
N THR A 39 -7.80 17.36 -7.28
CA THR A 39 -6.88 18.51 -7.37
C THR A 39 -5.45 18.05 -7.57
N ASN A 40 -4.99 17.06 -6.79
CA ASN A 40 -3.64 16.54 -6.93
C ASN A 40 -3.41 15.90 -8.30
N ILE A 41 -4.35 15.10 -8.82
CA ILE A 41 -4.20 14.47 -10.13
C ILE A 41 -4.24 15.50 -11.26
N GLU A 42 -5.08 16.52 -11.16
CA GLU A 42 -5.14 17.60 -12.15
C GLU A 42 -3.84 18.42 -12.20
N GLN A 43 -3.20 18.63 -11.05
CA GLN A 43 -1.93 19.35 -10.95
C GLN A 43 -0.73 18.49 -11.37
N CYS A 44 -0.63 17.27 -10.85
CA CYS A 44 0.52 16.39 -11.10
C CYS A 44 0.52 15.73 -12.48
N PHE A 45 -0.66 15.58 -13.10
CA PHE A 45 -0.82 14.89 -14.38
C PHE A 45 -1.62 15.73 -15.39
N SER A 46 -1.30 17.02 -15.44
CA SER A 46 -1.98 18.03 -16.27
C SER A 46 -1.95 17.70 -17.78
N GLU A 47 -0.95 16.94 -18.22
CA GLU A 47 -0.74 16.45 -19.57
C GLU A 47 -1.71 15.32 -19.98
N LEU A 48 -2.33 14.64 -19.00
CA LEU A 48 -3.25 13.56 -19.29
C LEU A 48 -4.65 14.09 -19.69
N PRO A 49 -5.33 13.44 -20.66
CA PRO A 49 -6.73 13.74 -20.96
C PRO A 49 -7.61 13.63 -19.70
N LYS A 50 -8.65 14.46 -19.61
CA LYS A 50 -9.59 14.44 -18.46
C LYS A 50 -10.20 13.06 -18.21
N SER A 51 -10.43 12.26 -19.24
CA SER A 51 -10.91 10.88 -19.11
C SER A 51 -9.89 9.96 -18.43
N ALA A 52 -8.59 10.13 -18.70
CA ALA A 52 -7.51 9.40 -18.04
C ALA A 52 -7.31 9.84 -16.59
N GLN A 53 -7.36 11.16 -16.32
CA GLN A 53 -7.36 11.69 -14.95
C GLN A 53 -8.52 11.11 -14.13
N GLN A 54 -9.73 11.05 -14.67
CA GLN A 54 -10.88 10.45 -14.00
C GLN A 54 -10.73 8.95 -13.72
N LYS A 55 -10.10 8.20 -14.64
CA LYS A 55 -9.76 6.80 -14.40
C LYS A 55 -8.76 6.67 -13.24
N LEU A 56 -7.73 7.51 -13.20
CA LEU A 56 -6.75 7.54 -12.10
C LEU A 56 -7.40 7.85 -10.76
N ILE A 57 -8.31 8.83 -10.70
CA ILE A 57 -9.04 9.17 -9.47
C ILE A 57 -9.80 7.93 -8.96
N LYS A 58 -10.60 7.27 -9.81
CA LYS A 58 -11.35 6.06 -9.41
C LYS A 58 -10.41 4.93 -8.98
N LYS A 59 -9.32 4.72 -9.73
CA LYS A 59 -8.32 3.69 -9.42
C LYS A 59 -7.64 3.95 -8.08
N ASN A 60 -7.40 5.21 -7.72
CA ASN A 60 -6.83 5.58 -6.42
C ASN A 60 -7.71 5.13 -5.26
N PHE A 61 -9.04 5.27 -5.36
CA PHE A 61 -9.96 4.74 -4.33
C PHE A 61 -9.95 3.21 -4.26
N THR A 62 -9.88 2.53 -5.39
CA THR A 62 -9.73 1.06 -5.41
C THR A 62 -8.42 0.62 -4.77
N PHE A 63 -7.31 1.29 -5.07
CA PHE A 63 -6.02 1.02 -4.43
C PHE A 63 -6.03 1.31 -2.93
N PHE A 64 -6.73 2.35 -2.50
CA PHE A 64 -6.89 2.63 -1.08
C PHE A 64 -7.66 1.50 -0.38
N ALA A 65 -8.72 1.00 -1.01
CA ALA A 65 -9.46 -0.15 -0.49
C ALA A 65 -8.58 -1.41 -0.42
N TYR A 66 -7.74 -1.65 -1.45
CA TYR A 66 -6.74 -2.73 -1.41
C TYR A 66 -5.79 -2.59 -0.24
N ALA A 67 -5.20 -1.41 -0.03
CA ALA A 67 -4.29 -1.18 1.07
C ALA A 67 -4.92 -1.41 2.44
N VAL A 68 -6.18 -0.98 2.64
CA VAL A 68 -6.90 -1.25 3.88
C VAL A 68 -7.09 -2.75 4.11
N LEU A 69 -7.40 -3.51 3.06
CA LEU A 69 -7.51 -4.97 3.15
C LEU A 69 -6.14 -5.65 3.32
N ASP A 70 -5.09 -5.11 2.73
CA ASP A 70 -3.70 -5.58 2.88
C ASP A 70 -3.21 -5.44 4.31
N LEU A 71 -3.71 -4.50 5.11
CA LEU A 71 -3.46 -4.47 6.56
C LEU A 71 -3.88 -5.78 7.22
N GLY A 72 -5.00 -6.37 6.79
CA GLY A 72 -5.45 -7.66 7.27
C GLY A 72 -4.45 -8.78 6.92
N ARG A 73 -4.01 -8.84 5.67
CA ARG A 73 -2.99 -9.80 5.23
C ARG A 73 -1.66 -9.61 5.97
N ALA A 74 -1.20 -8.36 6.09
CA ALA A 74 0.03 -7.98 6.76
C ALA A 74 0.04 -8.34 8.26
N TRP A 75 -1.12 -8.54 8.90
CA TRP A 75 -1.19 -8.88 10.32
C TRP A 75 -1.50 -10.35 10.58
N TRP A 76 -2.34 -10.99 9.75
CA TRP A 76 -2.85 -12.34 10.01
C TRP A 76 -2.37 -13.43 9.04
N CYS A 77 -1.85 -13.11 7.86
CA CYS A 77 -1.22 -14.13 7.01
C CYS A 77 0.11 -14.57 7.59
N THR A 78 0.49 -15.83 7.34
CA THR A 78 1.84 -16.32 7.59
C THR A 78 2.80 -15.74 6.54
N ASP A 79 4.10 -15.74 6.83
CA ASP A 79 5.10 -15.27 5.87
C ASP A 79 5.06 -16.09 4.57
N ALA A 80 4.90 -17.42 4.67
CA ALA A 80 4.79 -18.29 3.49
C ALA A 80 3.66 -17.85 2.55
N GLN A 81 2.47 -17.54 3.09
CA GLN A 81 1.32 -17.08 2.29
C GLN A 81 1.54 -15.72 1.60
N LEU A 82 2.48 -14.90 2.10
CA LEU A 82 2.77 -13.59 1.53
C LEU A 82 3.96 -13.63 0.57
N MET A 83 4.87 -14.58 0.74
CA MET A 83 6.08 -14.72 -0.09
C MET A 83 5.79 -15.37 -1.44
N ASP A 84 4.79 -16.24 -1.53
CA ASP A 84 4.46 -16.95 -2.79
C ASP A 84 4.13 -15.98 -3.95
N ASP A 85 3.59 -14.80 -3.65
CA ASP A 85 3.21 -13.77 -4.62
C ASP A 85 4.19 -12.57 -4.64
N LEU A 86 5.35 -12.68 -3.99
CA LEU A 86 6.28 -11.55 -3.82
C LEU A 86 7.34 -11.52 -4.93
N GLU A 87 7.37 -10.40 -5.64
CA GLU A 87 8.47 -10.03 -6.54
C GLU A 87 9.14 -8.77 -6.00
N ILE A 88 10.47 -8.82 -5.83
CA ILE A 88 11.28 -7.66 -5.43
C ILE A 88 12.23 -7.31 -6.56
N ASP A 89 11.97 -6.19 -7.22
CA ASP A 89 12.89 -5.60 -8.19
C ASP A 89 13.98 -4.78 -7.49
N GLY A 90 15.20 -4.82 -8.00
CA GLY A 90 16.32 -4.01 -7.51
C GLY A 90 16.98 -4.47 -6.21
N LEU A 91 16.60 -5.61 -5.62
CA LEU A 91 17.20 -6.11 -4.36
C LEU A 91 18.74 -6.24 -4.45
N HIS A 92 19.24 -6.63 -5.62
CA HIS A 92 20.67 -6.78 -5.90
C HIS A 92 21.49 -5.48 -5.74
N HIS A 93 20.87 -4.30 -5.87
CA HIS A 93 21.55 -3.04 -5.60
C HIS A 93 21.88 -2.89 -4.12
N VAL A 94 20.95 -3.33 -3.26
CA VAL A 94 21.12 -3.27 -1.80
C VAL A 94 22.12 -4.31 -1.34
N THR A 95 22.02 -5.55 -1.81
CA THR A 95 22.93 -6.64 -1.39
C THR A 95 24.38 -6.31 -1.77
N ARG A 96 24.64 -5.80 -2.98
CA ARG A 96 25.99 -5.37 -3.40
C ARG A 96 26.55 -4.24 -2.55
N ALA A 97 25.71 -3.29 -2.14
CA ALA A 97 26.16 -2.20 -1.28
C ALA A 97 26.51 -2.70 0.14
N ILE A 98 25.76 -3.69 0.65
CA ILE A 98 26.07 -4.36 1.93
C ILE A 98 27.38 -5.13 1.83
N GLU A 99 27.58 -5.92 0.77
CA GLU A 99 28.83 -6.68 0.54
C GLU A 99 30.06 -5.77 0.42
N ALA A 100 29.87 -4.55 -0.07
CA ALA A 100 30.91 -3.52 -0.19
C ALA A 100 31.07 -2.65 1.08
N ASP A 101 30.43 -3.00 2.20
CA ASP A 101 30.43 -2.27 3.47
C ASP A 101 30.07 -0.78 3.33
N ARG A 102 29.10 -0.48 2.46
CA ARG A 102 28.63 0.89 2.23
C ARG A 102 27.40 1.20 3.06
N PRO A 103 27.31 2.39 3.68
CA PRO A 103 26.09 2.82 4.35
C PRO A 103 24.96 3.02 3.35
N ILE A 104 23.75 2.59 3.71
CA ILE A 104 22.55 2.63 2.87
C ILE A 104 21.46 3.41 3.59
N ILE A 105 20.85 4.36 2.88
CA ILE A 105 19.60 5.01 3.31
C ILE A 105 18.51 4.55 2.34
N LEU A 106 17.51 3.84 2.88
CA LEU A 106 16.33 3.45 2.11
C LEU A 106 15.32 4.60 2.15
N LEU A 107 15.05 5.21 1.00
CA LEU A 107 14.06 6.27 0.86
C LEU A 107 12.76 5.69 0.33
N GLY A 108 11.68 5.84 1.10
CA GLY A 108 10.34 5.39 0.74
C GLY A 108 9.38 6.56 0.59
N GLY A 109 8.41 6.42 -0.33
CA GLY A 109 7.23 7.29 -0.40
C GLY A 109 6.10 6.78 0.51
N HIS A 110 5.14 7.66 0.82
CA HIS A 110 3.89 7.27 1.48
C HIS A 110 2.95 6.59 0.48
N TYR A 111 3.33 5.38 0.05
CA TYR A 111 2.52 4.54 -0.81
C TYR A 111 1.51 3.74 0.02
N MET A 112 0.40 3.35 -0.61
CA MET A 112 -0.75 2.79 0.10
C MET A 112 -0.44 1.44 0.78
N ASN A 113 0.53 0.68 0.29
CA ASN A 113 0.91 -0.66 0.76
C ASN A 113 2.17 -0.67 1.65
N LEU A 114 2.45 0.43 2.36
CA LEU A 114 3.67 0.57 3.15
C LEU A 114 3.81 -0.52 4.24
N GLU A 115 2.72 -0.88 4.91
CA GLU A 115 2.72 -1.86 6.01
C GLU A 115 3.14 -3.26 5.53
N ILE A 116 2.51 -3.77 4.46
CA ILE A 116 2.85 -5.08 3.91
C ILE A 116 4.25 -5.07 3.29
N ALA A 117 4.64 -3.98 2.62
CA ALA A 117 5.98 -3.82 2.08
C ALA A 117 7.04 -3.83 3.19
N GLY A 118 6.81 -3.11 4.29
CA GLY A 118 7.68 -3.08 5.46
C GLY A 118 7.86 -4.45 6.11
N ARG A 119 6.78 -5.21 6.29
CA ARG A 119 6.83 -6.59 6.79
C ARG A 119 7.65 -7.49 5.88
N LEU A 120 7.43 -7.43 4.57
CA LEU A 120 8.09 -8.31 3.60
C LEU A 120 9.56 -7.97 3.41
N ILE A 121 9.92 -6.69 3.30
CA ILE A 121 11.32 -6.29 3.09
C ILE A 121 12.21 -6.63 4.30
N ALA A 122 11.65 -6.59 5.52
CA ALA A 122 12.34 -6.99 6.74
C ALA A 122 12.75 -8.48 6.76
N ARG A 123 12.23 -9.29 5.84
CA ARG A 123 12.66 -10.69 5.64
C ARG A 123 13.97 -10.80 4.86
N TYR A 124 14.28 -9.81 4.03
CA TYR A 124 15.48 -9.80 3.18
C TYR A 124 16.56 -8.88 3.73
N LEU A 125 16.18 -7.83 4.46
CA LEU A 125 17.08 -6.78 4.92
C LEU A 125 16.92 -6.53 6.42
N LYS A 126 18.05 -6.36 7.11
CA LYS A 126 18.07 -5.80 8.47
C LYS A 126 17.96 -4.28 8.37
N ILE A 127 16.79 -3.73 8.69
CA ILE A 127 16.49 -2.30 8.55
C ILE A 127 16.18 -1.71 9.92
N SER A 128 16.70 -0.50 10.17
CA SER A 128 16.26 0.35 11.26
C SER A 128 15.42 1.49 10.70
N THR A 129 14.29 1.79 11.36
CA THR A 129 13.37 2.86 10.96
C THR A 129 13.31 3.94 12.03
N VAL A 130 13.02 5.17 11.63
CA VAL A 130 12.77 6.27 12.56
C VAL A 130 11.30 6.23 12.94
N TYR A 131 11.01 6.18 14.24
CA TYR A 131 9.65 6.20 14.77
C TYR A 131 9.43 7.47 15.60
N ARG A 132 8.32 8.16 15.31
CA ARG A 132 7.82 9.26 16.15
C ARG A 132 6.68 8.72 17.01
N PRO A 133 6.76 8.78 18.34
CA PRO A 133 5.68 8.36 19.22
C PRO A 133 4.36 9.07 18.88
N GLN A 134 3.26 8.30 18.91
CA GLN A 134 1.92 8.84 18.73
C GLN A 134 1.59 9.78 19.89
N GLN A 135 1.02 10.95 19.59
CA GLN A 135 0.61 11.92 20.63
C GLN A 135 -0.65 11.50 21.40
N ASN A 136 -1.35 10.47 20.92
CA ASN A 136 -2.55 9.93 21.54
C ASN A 136 -2.21 8.55 22.11
N GLU A 137 -2.24 8.40 23.44
CA GLU A 137 -1.85 7.17 24.15
C GLU A 137 -2.74 5.96 23.83
N VAL A 138 -3.93 6.18 23.26
CA VAL A 138 -4.91 5.13 22.96
C VAL A 138 -4.74 4.57 21.54
N VAL A 139 -3.89 5.18 20.70
CA VAL A 139 -3.66 4.76 19.31
C VAL A 139 -2.18 4.46 19.05
#